data_AF-A0A939Z0W3-F1
#
_entry.id   AF-A0A939Z0W3-F1
#
_cell.length_a   1.000
_cell.length_b   1.000
_cell.length_c   1.000
_cell.angle_alpha   90.00
_cell.angle_beta   90.00
_cell.angle_gamma   90.00
#
_symmetry.space_group_name_H-M   'P 1'
#
loop_
_entity.id
_entity.type
_entity.pdbx_description
1 polymer ?
#
loop_
_entity_poly.entity_id
_entity_poly.type
_entity_poly.pdbx_seq_one_letter_code
_entity_poly.pdbx_strand_id
1 'polypeptide(L)'
;DGGRFLVAAGRILTEVNGLNQDPDTGAWFYYAGGQIQTQYTGLAQYDGAWFYIVEGKLAEDFSGEVEYDGATFTVVNGMLAA
;
A
#
# COMPACT_ATOMS: atom_id res chain seq x y z
N ASP A 1 -6.61 9.15 -17.97
CA ASP A 1 -6.83 9.23 -16.51
C ASP A 1 -5.59 9.68 -15.73
N GLY A 2 -4.35 9.53 -16.23
CA GLY A 2 -3.19 10.24 -15.65
C GLY A 2 -2.57 9.57 -14.41
N GLY A 3 -2.67 8.24 -14.32
CA GLY A 3 -2.16 7.45 -13.20
C GLY A 3 -0.70 7.72 -12.85
N ARG A 4 -0.35 7.53 -11.57
CA ARG A 4 1.01 7.69 -11.05
C ARG A 4 1.76 6.36 -11.15
N PHE A 5 2.95 6.38 -11.74
CA PHE A 5 3.80 5.21 -11.94
C PHE A 5 5.12 5.35 -11.21
N LEU A 6 5.67 4.24 -10.73
CA LEU A 6 7.03 4.22 -10.21
C LEU A 6 8.02 4.31 -11.37
N VAL A 7 8.96 5.25 -11.26
CA VAL A 7 10.00 5.49 -12.26
C VAL A 7 11.37 5.40 -11.60
N ALA A 8 12.29 4.65 -12.20
CA ALA A 8 13.69 4.62 -11.79
C ALA A 8 14.59 4.73 -13.03
N ALA A 9 15.63 5.55 -12.94
CA ALA A 9 16.58 5.81 -14.03
C ALA A 9 15.90 6.12 -15.39
N GLY A 10 14.78 6.85 -15.36
CA GLY A 10 14.03 7.24 -16.56
C GLY A 10 13.17 6.13 -17.18
N ARG A 11 12.97 5.00 -16.52
CA ARG A 11 12.08 3.91 -16.95
C ARG A 11 10.95 3.71 -15.95
N ILE A 12 9.75 3.45 -16.45
CA ILE A 12 8.67 2.94 -15.62
C ILE A 12 9.03 1.51 -15.20
N LEU A 13 8.98 1.23 -13.90
CA LEU A 13 9.20 -0.11 -13.36
C LEU A 13 7.88 -0.87 -13.32
N THR A 14 7.55 -1.57 -14.40
CA THR A 14 6.27 -2.31 -14.52
C THR A 14 6.26 -3.63 -13.75
N GLU A 15 7.40 -4.07 -13.23
CA GLU A 15 7.56 -5.26 -12.40
C GLU A 15 7.13 -5.06 -10.94
N VAL A 16 6.90 -3.81 -10.52
CA VAL A 16 6.60 -3.48 -9.13
C VAL A 16 5.13 -3.73 -8.81
N ASN A 17 4.90 -4.58 -7.82
CA ASN A 17 3.59 -5.02 -7.36
C ASN A 17 3.56 -5.08 -5.83
N GLY A 18 2.38 -4.92 -5.25
CA GLY A 18 2.18 -4.92 -3.80
C GLY A 18 2.66 -3.62 -3.15
N LEU A 19 2.87 -3.67 -1.84
CA LEU A 19 3.25 -2.52 -1.03
C LEU A 19 4.74 -2.19 -1.23
N ASN A 20 5.03 -1.00 -1.77
CA ASN A 20 6.39 -0.53 -2.01
C ASN A 20 6.54 0.93 -1.61
N GLN A 21 7.75 1.29 -1.21
CA GLN A 21 8.09 2.68 -0.87
C GLN A 21 8.42 3.47 -2.13
N ASP A 22 7.84 4.66 -2.25
CA ASP A 22 8.25 5.67 -3.20
C ASP A 22 9.64 6.22 -2.76
N PRO A 23 10.70 6.05 -3.56
CA PRO A 23 12.06 6.45 -3.18
C PRO A 23 12.22 7.97 -3.07
N ASP A 24 11.34 8.77 -3.69
CA ASP A 24 11.44 10.23 -3.66
C ASP A 24 10.77 10.82 -2.43
N THR A 25 9.64 10.24 -2.01
CA THR A 25 8.83 10.77 -0.91
C THR A 25 8.94 9.99 0.39
N GLY A 26 9.43 8.75 0.35
CA GLY A 26 9.42 7.83 1.48
C GLY A 26 8.03 7.28 1.83
N ALA A 27 6.98 7.72 1.14
CA ALA A 27 5.62 7.26 1.36
C ALA A 27 5.42 5.86 0.74
N TRP A 28 4.57 5.07 1.37
CA TRP A 28 4.26 3.71 0.92
C TRP A 28 2.97 3.67 0.11
N PHE A 29 3.01 2.98 -1.02
CA PHE A 29 1.86 2.82 -1.92
C PHE A 29 1.70 1.36 -2.37
N TYR A 30 0.45 1.01 -2.68
CA TYR A 30 0.13 -0.27 -3.30
C TYR A 30 0.20 -0.14 -4.82
N TYR A 31 1.12 -0.90 -5.43
CA TYR A 31 1.35 -0.93 -6.86
C TYR A 31 0.78 -2.19 -7.50
N ALA A 32 0.34 -2.07 -8.76
CA ALA A 32 0.18 -3.19 -9.66
C ALA A 32 0.71 -2.79 -11.04
N GLY A 33 1.62 -3.57 -11.59
CA GLY A 33 2.25 -3.26 -12.88
C GLY A 33 3.02 -1.93 -12.88
N GLY A 34 3.57 -1.51 -11.73
CA GLY A 34 4.24 -0.22 -11.57
C GLY A 34 3.31 0.99 -11.39
N GLN A 35 1.98 0.81 -11.44
CA GLN A 35 1.00 1.89 -11.25
C GLN A 35 0.42 1.88 -9.84
N ILE A 36 0.32 3.05 -9.20
CA ILE A 36 -0.38 3.20 -7.91
C ILE A 36 -1.86 2.87 -8.11
N GLN A 37 -2.37 1.93 -7.31
CA GLN A 37 -3.78 1.51 -7.34
C GLN A 37 -4.61 2.38 -6.40
N THR A 38 -5.01 3.57 -6.86
CA THR A 38 -5.77 4.53 -6.03
C THR A 38 -7.16 4.05 -5.61
N GLN A 39 -7.68 2.99 -6.24
CA GLN A 39 -8.96 2.38 -5.88
C GLN A 39 -8.82 1.25 -4.85
N TYR A 40 -7.60 0.90 -4.46
CA TYR A 40 -7.35 -0.18 -3.51
C TYR A 40 -7.42 0.33 -2.06
N THR A 41 -8.34 -0.23 -1.28
CA THR A 41 -8.40 -0.09 0.17
C THR A 41 -8.50 -1.49 0.77
N GLY A 42 -7.61 -1.83 1.72
CA GLY A 42 -7.52 -3.18 2.26
C GLY A 42 -6.17 -3.47 2.92
N LEU A 43 -5.87 -4.74 3.15
CA LEU A 43 -4.63 -5.19 3.77
C LEU A 43 -3.62 -5.68 2.73
N ALA A 44 -2.39 -5.18 2.82
CA ALA A 44 -1.26 -5.61 1.99
C ALA A 44 -0.09 -6.08 2.86
N GLN A 45 0.59 -7.14 2.43
CA GLN A 45 1.74 -7.68 3.16
C GLN A 45 3.05 -7.03 2.68
N TYR A 46 3.93 -6.71 3.62
CA TYR A 46 5.32 -6.35 3.37
C TYR A 46 6.20 -6.94 4.49
N ASP A 47 7.29 -7.61 4.12
CA ASP A 47 8.26 -8.22 5.05
C ASP A 47 7.62 -9.04 6.20
N GLY A 48 6.61 -9.84 5.86
CA GLY A 48 5.91 -10.70 6.82
C GLY A 48 4.87 -10.01 7.70
N ALA A 49 4.78 -8.67 7.69
CA ALA A 49 3.76 -7.89 8.39
C ALA A 49 2.65 -7.43 7.44
N TRP A 50 1.44 -7.23 7.98
CA TRP A 50 0.29 -6.73 7.25
C TRP A 50 0.05 -5.26 7.56
N PHE A 51 -0.30 -4.49 6.53
CA PHE A 51 -0.48 -3.05 6.61
C PHE A 51 -1.79 -2.62 5.98
N TYR A 52 -2.42 -1.61 6.57
CA TYR A 52 -3.68 -1.07 6.09
C TYR A 52 -3.47 0.04 5.07
N ILE A 53 -4.02 -0.17 3.88
CA ILE A 53 -3.92 0.72 2.74
C ILE A 53 -5.28 1.38 2.52
N VAL A 54 -5.27 2.69 2.31
CA VAL A 54 -6.46 3.49 1.98
C VAL A 54 -6.17 4.27 0.70
N GLU A 55 -7.02 4.08 -0.31
CA GLU A 55 -6.89 4.75 -1.62
C GLU A 55 -5.49 4.60 -2.24
N GLY A 56 -4.92 3.40 -2.09
CA GLY A 56 -3.60 3.03 -2.61
C GLY A 56 -2.40 3.50 -1.77
N LYS A 57 -2.59 4.20 -0.64
CA LYS A 57 -1.52 4.68 0.24
C LYS A 57 -1.57 4.01 1.61
N LEU A 58 -0.41 3.73 2.22
CA LEU A 58 -0.32 3.30 3.61
C LEU A 58 -0.95 4.33 4.56
N ALA A 59 -1.85 3.88 5.42
CA ALA A 59 -2.48 4.70 6.46
C ALA A 59 -1.64 4.66 7.75
N GLU A 60 -0.47 5.29 7.74
CA GLU A 60 0.56 5.23 8.79
C GLU A 60 0.05 5.58 10.20
N ASP A 61 -0.92 6.51 10.30
CA ASP A 61 -1.47 6.97 11.58
C ASP A 61 -2.82 6.30 11.93
N PHE A 62 -3.32 5.38 11.11
CA PHE A 62 -4.61 4.74 11.36
C PHE A 62 -4.48 3.72 12.50
N SER A 63 -5.39 3.82 13.47
CA SER A 63 -5.60 2.80 14.50
C SER A 63 -7.09 2.54 14.64
N GLY A 64 -7.50 1.27 14.58
CA GLY A 64 -8.91 0.89 14.60
C GLY A 64 -9.15 -0.51 14.06
N GLU A 65 -10.42 -0.89 14.00
CA GLU A 65 -10.85 -2.15 13.40
C GLU A 65 -11.13 -1.97 11.90
N VAL A 66 -10.68 -2.94 11.09
CA VAL A 66 -10.94 -2.99 9.64
C VAL A 66 -11.50 -4.35 9.28
N GLU A 67 -12.48 -4.38 8.38
CA GLU A 67 -12.98 -5.62 7.80
C GLU A 67 -12.19 -5.94 6.53
N TYR A 68 -11.68 -7.16 6.43
CA TYR A 68 -10.97 -7.67 5.27
C TYR A 68 -11.28 -9.15 5.09
N ASP A 69 -11.68 -9.55 3.88
CA ASP A 69 -12.02 -10.95 3.54
C ASP A 69 -13.01 -11.64 4.52
N GLY A 70 -14.01 -10.89 5.00
CA GLY A 70 -15.04 -11.39 5.90
C GLY A 70 -14.61 -11.56 7.36
N ALA A 71 -13.42 -11.07 7.74
CA ALA A 71 -12.92 -11.05 9.11
C ALA A 71 -12.58 -9.61 9.55
N THR A 72 -12.70 -9.35 10.86
CA THR A 72 -12.31 -8.08 11.46
C THR A 72 -10.92 -8.19 12.05
N PHE A 73 -10.06 -7.22 11.73
CA PHE A 73 -8.68 -7.13 12.22
C PHE A 73 -8.46 -5.81 12.96
N THR A 74 -7.65 -5.85 14.01
CA THR A 74 -7.17 -4.63 14.67
C THR A 74 -5.92 -4.13 13.97
N VAL A 75 -5.89 -2.83 13.67
CA VAL A 75 -4.74 -2.12 13.11
C VAL A 75 -4.29 -1.07 14.11
N VAL A 76 -2.98 -0.92 14.30
CA VAL A 76 -2.34 0.07 15.15
C VAL A 76 -1.21 0.71 14.36
N ASN A 77 -1.24 2.04 14.22
CA ASN A 77 -0.29 2.82 13.43
C ASN A 77 -0.05 2.22 12.03
N GLY A 78 -1.16 1.93 11.34
CA GLY A 78 -1.16 1.39 9.97
C GLY A 78 -0.77 -0.09 9.85
N MET A 79 -0.31 -0.74 10.92
CA MET A 79 0.08 -2.16 10.92
C MET A 79 -0.98 -3.02 11.62
N LEU A 80 -1.27 -4.19 11.06
CA LEU A 80 -2.12 -5.19 11.71
C LEU A 80 -1.48 -5.62 13.04
N ALA A 81 -2.25 -5.55 14.12
CA ALA A 81 -1.81 -5.99 15.44
C ALA A 81 -1.70 -7.52 15.48
N ALA A 82 -0.59 -8.02 16.03
CA ALA A 82 -0.34 -9.44 16.23
C ALA A 82 -1.22 -10.05 17.34
#